data_AF-A0AAD4USL4-F1
#
_entry.id   AF-A0AAD4USL4-F1
#
_cell.length_a   1.000
_cell.length_b   1.000
_cell.length_c   1.000
_cell.angle_alpha   90.00
_cell.angle_beta   90.00
_cell.angle_gamma   90.00
#
_symmetry.space_group_name_H-M   'P 1'
#
loop_
_entity.id
_entity.type
_entity.pdbx_description
1 polymer ?
#
loop_
_entity_poly.entity_id
_entity_poly.type
_entity_poly.pdbx_seq_one_letter_code
_entity_poly.pdbx_strand_id
1 'polypeptide(L)'
;MEGKTEESNEAAPHDTENPPTPLATLMKEELHRLSTLFSSCCIYRVPKRLRHVKEKAYTPQVVSIGPLHHGKKALKSMEEHKKRYLQDFLRHTNISMEDLVRKIRDQEARVRRCYAETIEFTVDEFVRIILVDATFVIEILLKNKFHEFQDANDRLFNKPYMLQDVWPDMRLLENQLPLFILEDLFKLYKIQVSSNNSIITLSHDWFKTLMDIEGTDALCVYGLISPCST
;
A
#
# COMPACT_ATOMS: atom_id res chain seq x y z
N MET A 1 10.56 -30.91 83.51
CA MET A 1 12.00 -30.58 83.49
C MET A 1 12.30 -30.26 82.03
N GLU A 2 12.13 -29.00 81.62
CA GLU A 2 13.17 -27.94 81.64
C GLU A 2 14.36 -28.35 80.74
N GLY A 3 14.81 -27.58 79.73
CA GLY A 3 14.55 -26.19 79.37
C GLY A 3 14.97 -25.90 77.90
N LYS A 4 14.49 -24.77 77.37
CA LYS A 4 15.24 -23.58 76.89
C LYS A 4 16.17 -23.83 75.68
N THR A 5 15.75 -23.42 74.48
CA THR A 5 15.98 -22.11 73.81
C THR A 5 17.36 -22.01 73.19
N GLU A 6 17.42 -22.08 71.86
CA GLU A 6 18.40 -21.33 71.08
C GLU A 6 17.73 -20.88 69.78
N GLU A 7 17.70 -19.56 69.62
CA GLU A 7 17.06 -18.77 68.60
C GLU A 7 18.13 -18.47 67.55
N SER A 8 18.01 -19.04 66.35
CA SER A 8 18.83 -18.67 65.20
C SER A 8 17.95 -18.00 64.15
N ASN A 9 17.97 -16.68 64.16
CA ASN A 9 17.49 -15.82 63.08
C ASN A 9 18.28 -16.13 61.80
N GLU A 10 17.61 -16.69 60.80
CA GLU A 10 18.14 -16.71 59.42
C GLU A 10 17.23 -15.83 58.56
N ALA A 11 17.77 -14.66 58.23
CA ALA A 11 17.11 -13.61 57.48
C ALA A 11 16.74 -14.09 56.07
N ALA A 12 15.51 -13.80 55.65
CA ALA A 12 15.10 -13.91 54.26
C ALA A 12 16.05 -13.08 53.35
N PRO A 13 16.38 -13.56 52.14
CA PRO A 13 17.09 -12.73 51.18
C PRO A 13 16.14 -11.60 50.78
N HIS A 14 16.48 -10.40 51.21
CA HIS A 14 15.89 -9.17 50.70
C HIS A 14 16.33 -9.08 49.23
N ASP A 15 15.45 -9.50 48.31
CA ASP A 15 15.57 -9.23 46.89
C ASP A 15 15.66 -7.72 46.72
N THR A 16 16.89 -7.22 46.71
CA THR A 16 17.16 -5.82 46.46
C THR A 16 17.12 -5.69 44.95
N GLU A 17 15.91 -5.61 44.40
CA GLU A 17 15.73 -5.06 43.06
C GLU A 17 16.29 -3.64 43.11
N ASN A 18 17.56 -3.51 42.69
CA ASN A 18 18.17 -2.21 42.45
C ASN A 18 17.20 -1.44 41.54
N PRO A 19 16.81 -0.20 41.91
CA PRO A 19 15.87 0.57 41.10
C PRO A 19 16.44 0.65 39.67
N PRO A 20 15.63 0.37 38.64
CA PRO A 20 16.13 0.33 37.27
C PRO A 20 16.81 1.66 36.96
N THR A 21 18.04 1.56 36.44
CA THR A 21 18.79 2.76 36.04
C THR A 21 17.93 3.60 35.07
N PRO A 22 18.05 4.93 35.07
CA PRO A 22 17.24 5.79 34.19
C PRO A 22 17.29 5.37 32.72
N LEU A 23 18.44 4.84 32.27
CA LEU A 23 18.61 4.27 30.94
C LEU A 23 17.78 3.00 30.71
N ALA A 24 17.73 2.09 31.69
CA ALA A 24 16.92 0.88 31.59
C ALA A 24 15.42 1.18 31.50
N THR A 25 14.93 2.20 32.23
CA THR A 25 13.54 2.67 32.13
C THR A 25 13.25 3.28 30.77
N LEU A 26 14.14 4.15 30.27
CA LEU A 26 14.02 4.72 28.91
C LEU A 26 14.03 3.65 27.82
N MET A 27 14.93 2.66 27.90
CA MET A 27 14.99 1.55 26.95
C MET A 27 13.75 0.66 27.03
N LYS A 28 13.19 0.44 28.23
CA LYS A 28 11.91 -0.29 28.39
C LYS A 28 10.75 0.48 27.77
N GLU A 29 10.69 1.79 27.93
CA GLU A 29 9.67 2.63 27.29
C GLU A 29 9.84 2.69 25.77
N GLU A 30 11.07 2.73 25.26
CA GLU A 30 11.36 2.69 23.82
C GLU A 30 10.96 1.33 23.24
N LEU A 31 11.33 0.22 23.89
CA LEU A 31 10.97 -1.13 23.49
C LEU A 31 9.46 -1.39 23.59
N HIS A 32 8.76 -0.83 24.58
CA HIS A 32 7.31 -0.90 24.66
C HIS A 32 6.63 -0.07 23.55
N ARG A 33 7.27 1.01 23.10
CA ARG A 33 6.85 1.81 21.94
C ARG A 33 7.18 1.14 20.60
N LEU A 34 8.13 0.21 20.56
CA LEU A 34 8.34 -0.64 19.39
C LEU A 34 7.09 -1.49 19.20
N SER A 35 6.33 -1.17 18.17
CA SER A 35 5.17 -1.94 17.76
C SER A 35 5.63 -3.36 17.45
N THR A 36 4.85 -4.35 17.88
CA THR A 36 5.01 -5.76 17.45
C THR A 36 5.29 -5.80 15.95
N LEU A 37 6.42 -6.41 15.57
CA LEU A 37 6.83 -6.61 14.17
C LEU A 37 5.62 -7.03 13.35
N PHE A 38 5.16 -6.09 12.53
CA PHE A 38 3.81 -6.08 12.00
C PHE A 38 3.58 -7.28 11.09
N SER A 39 2.74 -8.24 11.50
CA SER A 39 2.35 -9.37 10.63
C SER A 39 1.57 -8.91 9.38
N SER A 40 1.16 -7.63 9.35
CA SER A 40 0.44 -6.99 8.24
C SER A 40 1.31 -6.13 7.32
N CYS A 41 2.63 -6.05 7.52
CA CYS A 41 3.51 -5.28 6.64
C CYS A 41 3.74 -6.04 5.33
N CYS A 42 3.41 -5.44 4.19
CA CYS A 42 3.51 -6.09 2.89
C CYS A 42 4.16 -5.21 1.80
N ILE A 43 4.47 -3.94 2.05
CA ILE A 43 5.08 -3.02 1.09
C ILE A 43 6.40 -2.49 1.65
N TYR A 44 7.49 -2.74 0.91
CA TYR A 44 8.86 -2.51 1.37
C TYR A 44 9.63 -1.70 0.34
N ARG A 45 10.55 -0.85 0.81
CA ARG A 45 11.60 -0.35 -0.06
C ARG A 45 12.64 -1.42 -0.32
N VAL A 46 13.14 -1.42 -1.55
CA VAL A 46 14.20 -2.32 -1.96
C VAL A 46 15.49 -1.95 -1.23
N PRO A 47 16.20 -2.93 -0.64
CA PRO A 47 17.45 -2.68 0.07
C PRO A 47 18.44 -1.87 -0.75
N LYS A 48 19.10 -0.89 -0.11
CA LYS A 48 20.05 0.05 -0.76
C LYS A 48 21.11 -0.66 -1.61
N ARG A 49 21.57 -1.85 -1.19
CA ARG A 49 22.53 -2.69 -1.93
C ARG A 49 22.02 -3.10 -3.31
N LEU A 50 20.74 -3.47 -3.43
CA LEU A 50 20.13 -3.86 -4.71
C LEU A 50 19.81 -2.63 -5.55
N ARG A 51 19.37 -1.55 -4.90
CA ARG A 51 19.11 -0.27 -5.58
C ARG A 51 20.38 0.31 -6.21
N HIS A 52 21.55 0.18 -5.57
CA HIS A 52 22.83 0.64 -6.11
C HIS A 52 23.18 -0.02 -7.45
N VAL A 53 22.75 -1.28 -7.66
CA VAL A 53 23.01 -2.01 -8.91
C VAL A 53 22.12 -1.48 -10.04
N LYS A 54 20.84 -1.21 -9.77
CA LYS A 54 19.88 -0.77 -10.80
C LYS A 54 18.75 0.09 -10.22
N GLU A 55 19.03 1.35 -9.93
CA GLU A 55 18.07 2.25 -9.27
C GLU A 55 16.76 2.43 -10.05
N LYS A 56 16.86 2.55 -11.38
CA LYS A 56 15.71 2.70 -12.29
C LYS A 56 14.76 1.50 -12.29
N ALA A 57 15.21 0.31 -11.85
CA ALA A 57 14.34 -0.87 -11.75
C ALA A 57 13.38 -0.82 -10.55
N TYR A 58 13.53 0.17 -9.66
CA TYR A 58 12.77 0.28 -8.43
C TYR A 58 12.18 1.68 -8.21
N THR A 59 12.41 2.60 -9.14
CA THR A 59 11.93 3.98 -9.06
C THR A 59 10.93 4.22 -10.19
N PRO A 60 9.67 4.61 -9.89
CA PRO A 60 8.72 4.98 -10.92
C PRO A 60 9.23 6.15 -11.74
N GLN A 61 8.99 6.11 -13.05
CA GLN A 61 9.47 7.09 -14.02
C GLN A 61 8.38 8.07 -14.47
N VAL A 62 7.12 7.64 -14.47
CA VAL A 62 5.96 8.37 -15.02
C VAL A 62 4.84 8.51 -14.00
N VAL A 63 4.44 7.44 -13.31
CA VAL A 63 3.32 7.47 -12.36
C VAL A 63 3.69 6.93 -10.99
N SER A 64 3.43 7.74 -9.95
CA SER A 64 3.47 7.30 -8.57
C SER A 64 2.14 6.69 -8.16
N ILE A 65 2.17 5.53 -7.50
CA ILE A 65 1.04 4.82 -6.93
C ILE A 65 1.38 4.53 -5.46
N GLY A 66 0.59 5.12 -4.58
CA GLY A 66 0.82 5.08 -3.14
C GLY A 66 1.81 6.14 -2.64
N PRO A 67 2.06 6.14 -1.32
CA PRO A 67 2.74 7.23 -0.62
C PRO A 67 4.27 7.25 -0.81
N LEU A 68 4.93 6.12 -1.09
CA LEU A 68 6.41 6.02 -1.07
C LEU A 68 7.13 6.89 -2.11
N HIS A 69 6.45 7.21 -3.21
CA HIS A 69 6.96 8.04 -4.30
C HIS A 69 6.13 9.30 -4.54
N HIS A 70 5.13 9.56 -3.69
CA HIS A 70 4.23 10.69 -3.83
C HIS A 70 4.99 12.03 -3.69
N GLY A 71 4.55 13.05 -4.43
CA GLY A 71 5.12 14.40 -4.36
C GLY A 71 6.47 14.58 -5.09
N LYS A 72 7.05 13.52 -5.68
CA LYS A 72 8.27 13.65 -6.50
C LYS A 72 8.00 14.53 -7.72
N LYS A 73 8.84 15.57 -7.91
CA LYS A 73 8.69 16.55 -9.00
C LYS A 73 8.58 15.91 -10.38
N ALA A 74 9.35 14.85 -10.64
CA ALA A 74 9.34 14.13 -11.91
C ALA A 74 8.00 13.44 -12.24
N LEU A 75 7.18 13.12 -11.22
CA LEU A 75 5.93 12.36 -11.36
C LEU A 75 4.68 13.26 -11.30
N LYS A 76 4.87 14.57 -11.10
CA LYS A 76 3.78 15.53 -10.89
C LYS A 76 2.85 15.65 -12.10
N SER A 77 3.35 15.41 -13.31
CA SER A 77 2.57 15.47 -14.56
C SER A 77 1.42 14.47 -14.58
N MET A 78 1.58 13.31 -13.92
CA MET A 78 0.54 12.28 -13.87
C MET A 78 -0.50 12.50 -12.78
N GLU A 79 -0.22 13.34 -11.77
CA GLU A 79 -1.18 13.62 -10.68
C GLU A 79 -2.49 14.24 -11.17
N GLU A 80 -2.45 15.05 -12.23
CA GLU A 80 -3.66 15.59 -12.85
C GLU A 80 -4.44 14.51 -13.61
N HIS A 81 -3.74 13.62 -14.31
CA HIS A 81 -4.36 12.53 -15.06
C HIS A 81 -5.05 11.52 -14.15
N LYS A 82 -4.43 11.20 -13.00
CA LYS A 82 -5.08 10.35 -11.97
C LYS A 82 -6.39 10.95 -11.47
N LYS A 83 -6.46 12.27 -11.29
CA LYS A 83 -7.72 12.95 -10.90
C LYS A 83 -8.79 12.90 -11.99
N ARG A 84 -8.40 12.95 -13.26
CA ARG A 84 -9.34 12.76 -14.38
C ARG A 84 -9.92 11.33 -14.38
N TYR A 85 -9.10 10.34 -14.07
CA TYR A 85 -9.57 8.96 -13.92
C TYR A 85 -10.49 8.78 -12.71
N LEU A 86 -10.25 9.49 -11.60
CA LEU A 86 -11.22 9.58 -10.50
C LEU A 86 -12.57 10.19 -10.97
N GLN A 87 -12.54 11.24 -11.79
CA GLN A 87 -13.78 11.82 -12.35
C GLN A 87 -14.53 10.82 -13.25
N ASP A 88 -13.80 10.07 -14.07
CA ASP A 88 -14.37 9.01 -14.92
C ASP A 88 -15.00 7.90 -14.07
N PHE A 89 -14.28 7.43 -13.06
CA PHE A 89 -14.77 6.41 -12.13
C PHE A 89 -16.08 6.84 -11.43
N LEU A 90 -16.14 8.07 -10.93
CA LEU A 90 -17.36 8.61 -10.31
C LEU A 90 -18.53 8.69 -11.30
N ARG A 91 -18.25 9.11 -12.54
CA ARG A 91 -19.26 9.21 -13.61
C ARG A 91 -19.83 7.83 -13.99
N HIS A 92 -19.00 6.79 -14.02
CA HIS A 92 -19.41 5.44 -14.43
C HIS A 92 -20.13 4.66 -13.32
N THR A 93 -19.85 4.97 -12.05
CA THR A 93 -20.32 4.16 -10.92
C THR A 93 -21.45 4.77 -10.13
N ASN A 94 -21.74 6.07 -10.33
CA ASN A 94 -22.67 6.84 -9.51
C ASN A 94 -22.38 6.74 -7.99
N ILE A 95 -21.14 6.38 -7.62
CA ILE A 95 -20.67 6.36 -6.24
C ILE A 95 -20.38 7.81 -5.83
N SER A 96 -20.78 8.21 -4.62
CA SER A 96 -20.47 9.54 -4.11
C SER A 96 -18.99 9.67 -3.71
N MET A 97 -18.45 10.88 -3.80
CA MET A 97 -17.10 11.16 -3.30
C MET A 97 -16.99 10.83 -1.80
N GLU A 98 -18.07 11.13 -1.05
CA GLU A 98 -18.18 10.92 0.38
C GLU A 98 -18.08 9.44 0.76
N ASP A 99 -18.66 8.54 -0.03
CA ASP A 99 -18.58 7.10 0.21
C ASP A 99 -17.18 6.56 -0.04
N LEU A 100 -16.48 7.04 -1.08
CA LEU A 100 -15.09 6.67 -1.34
C LEU A 100 -14.16 7.14 -0.22
N VAL A 101 -14.30 8.42 0.19
CA VAL A 101 -13.51 8.99 1.29
C VAL A 101 -13.76 8.23 2.59
N ARG A 102 -15.03 7.95 2.92
CA ARG A 102 -15.39 7.20 4.13
C ARG A 102 -14.76 5.81 4.11
N LYS A 103 -14.91 5.08 3.00
CA LYS A 103 -14.39 3.72 2.85
C LYS A 103 -12.88 3.64 3.06
N ILE A 104 -12.12 4.61 2.55
CA ILE A 104 -10.66 4.67 2.71
C ILE A 104 -10.28 5.13 4.11
N ARG A 105 -10.98 6.13 4.66
CA ARG A 105 -10.74 6.62 6.01
C ARG A 105 -10.93 5.51 7.05
N ASP A 106 -11.94 4.65 6.89
CA ASP A 106 -12.18 3.49 7.75
C ASP A 106 -11.06 2.44 7.70
N GLN A 107 -10.29 2.40 6.60
CA GLN A 107 -9.17 1.47 6.41
C GLN A 107 -7.79 2.13 6.57
N GLU A 108 -7.73 3.43 6.87
CA GLU A 108 -6.51 4.24 6.81
C GLU A 108 -5.37 3.63 7.63
N ALA A 109 -5.62 3.34 8.90
CA ALA A 109 -4.62 2.80 9.81
C ALA A 109 -4.12 1.42 9.35
N ARG A 110 -5.00 0.61 8.74
CA ARG A 110 -4.63 -0.70 8.19
C ARG A 110 -3.75 -0.54 6.96
N VAL A 111 -4.11 0.35 6.03
CA VAL A 111 -3.32 0.64 4.82
C VAL A 111 -1.95 1.18 5.22
N ARG A 112 -1.87 2.09 6.19
CA ARG A 112 -0.61 2.65 6.67
C ARG A 112 0.32 1.59 7.25
N ARG A 113 -0.22 0.61 8.00
CA ARG A 113 0.53 -0.53 8.56
C ARG A 113 1.05 -1.51 7.50
N CYS A 114 0.60 -1.40 6.25
CA CYS A 114 1.14 -2.21 5.16
C CYS A 114 2.51 -1.75 4.69
N TYR A 115 2.89 -0.49 4.97
CA TYR A 115 4.19 0.07 4.61
C TYR A 115 5.21 -0.17 5.71
N ALA A 116 6.38 -0.69 5.35
CA ALA A 116 7.48 -0.94 6.28
C ALA A 116 8.10 0.37 6.83
N GLU A 117 7.97 1.46 6.08
CA GLU A 117 8.47 2.76 6.45
C GLU A 117 7.36 3.62 7.06
N THR A 118 7.74 4.47 8.02
CA THR A 118 6.85 5.49 8.56
C THR A 118 6.44 6.46 7.46
N ILE A 119 5.14 6.52 7.18
CA ILE A 119 4.58 7.46 6.22
C ILE A 119 4.25 8.78 6.93
N GLU A 120 4.92 9.86 6.53
CA GLU A 120 4.81 11.20 7.13
C GLU A 120 3.74 12.07 6.46
N PHE A 121 2.56 11.51 6.23
CA PHE A 121 1.39 12.27 5.76
C PHE A 121 0.35 12.39 6.87
N THR A 122 -0.33 13.54 6.95
CA THR A 122 -1.55 13.66 7.75
C THR A 122 -2.60 12.65 7.29
N VAL A 123 -3.60 12.38 8.13
CA VAL A 123 -4.69 11.45 7.78
C VAL A 123 -5.37 11.86 6.47
N ASP A 124 -5.67 13.15 6.31
CA ASP A 124 -6.39 13.64 5.13
C ASP A 124 -5.55 13.61 3.85
N GLU A 125 -4.25 13.94 3.95
CA GLU A 125 -3.33 13.80 2.82
C GLU A 125 -3.19 12.33 2.41
N PHE A 126 -3.03 11.43 3.38
CA PHE A 126 -2.90 10.00 3.10
C PHE A 126 -4.17 9.44 2.46
N VAL A 127 -5.35 9.71 3.02
CA VAL A 127 -6.64 9.30 2.44
C VAL A 127 -6.78 9.82 1.02
N ARG A 128 -6.42 11.08 0.76
CA ARG A 128 -6.44 11.67 -0.59
C ARG A 128 -5.52 10.94 -1.57
N ILE A 129 -4.29 10.63 -1.16
CA ILE A 129 -3.31 9.90 -1.99
C ILE A 129 -3.87 8.53 -2.34
N ILE A 130 -4.29 7.76 -1.33
CA ILE A 130 -4.83 6.42 -1.53
C ILE A 130 -6.08 6.45 -2.42
N LEU A 131 -6.97 7.43 -2.25
CA LEU A 131 -8.19 7.57 -3.05
C LEU A 131 -7.89 7.79 -4.53
N VAL A 132 -7.08 8.80 -4.83
CA VAL A 132 -6.73 9.14 -6.22
C VAL A 132 -5.99 7.97 -6.88
N ASP A 133 -5.07 7.34 -6.17
CA ASP A 133 -4.24 6.28 -6.73
C ASP A 133 -5.00 4.97 -6.90
N ALA A 134 -5.86 4.60 -5.93
CA ALA A 134 -6.64 3.38 -6.00
C ALA A 134 -7.70 3.46 -7.11
N THR A 135 -8.41 4.58 -7.21
CA THR A 135 -9.40 4.80 -8.29
C THR A 135 -8.73 4.86 -9.66
N PHE A 136 -7.54 5.48 -9.77
CA PHE A 136 -6.76 5.45 -11.00
C PHE A 136 -6.41 4.02 -11.44
N VAL A 137 -5.91 3.18 -10.52
CA VAL A 137 -5.60 1.77 -10.81
C VAL A 137 -6.87 1.04 -11.26
N ILE A 138 -7.96 1.14 -10.51
CA ILE A 138 -9.23 0.47 -10.84
C ILE A 138 -9.76 0.92 -12.21
N GLU A 139 -9.76 2.22 -12.48
CA GLU A 139 -10.30 2.78 -13.72
C GLU A 139 -9.45 2.40 -14.94
N ILE A 140 -8.11 2.32 -14.82
CA ILE A 140 -7.26 1.75 -15.88
C ILE A 140 -7.66 0.32 -16.19
N LEU A 141 -7.82 -0.50 -15.15
CA LEU A 141 -8.17 -1.92 -15.31
C LEU A 141 -9.55 -2.09 -15.97
N LEU A 142 -10.51 -1.25 -15.60
CA LEU A 142 -11.83 -1.22 -16.21
C LEU A 142 -11.77 -0.78 -17.67
N LYS A 143 -11.10 0.33 -17.99
CA LYS A 143 -10.95 0.82 -19.37
C LYS A 143 -10.19 -0.15 -20.27
N ASN A 144 -9.24 -0.93 -19.73
CA ASN A 144 -8.57 -1.99 -20.49
C ASN A 144 -9.53 -3.13 -20.85
N LYS A 145 -10.46 -3.47 -19.95
CA LYS A 145 -11.43 -4.55 -20.17
C LYS A 145 -12.62 -4.12 -21.03
N PHE A 146 -13.06 -2.88 -20.83
CA PHE A 146 -14.26 -2.29 -21.40
C PHE A 146 -13.88 -1.09 -22.26
N HIS A 147 -13.71 -1.32 -23.56
CA HIS A 147 -13.34 -0.28 -24.51
C HIS A 147 -14.36 0.87 -24.56
N GLU A 148 -15.61 0.62 -24.19
CA GLU A 148 -16.66 1.63 -24.07
C GLU A 148 -16.38 2.70 -22.99
N PHE A 149 -15.47 2.43 -22.04
CA PHE A 149 -15.06 3.41 -21.03
C PHE A 149 -13.93 4.32 -21.49
N GLN A 150 -13.38 4.08 -22.69
CA GLN A 150 -12.32 4.89 -23.29
C GLN A 150 -12.96 6.07 -24.04
N ASP A 151 -12.85 7.28 -23.48
CA ASP A 151 -13.29 8.50 -24.18
C ASP A 151 -12.34 8.85 -25.34
N ALA A 152 -12.82 9.60 -26.33
CA ALA A 152 -12.01 10.13 -27.42
C ALA A 152 -10.83 10.99 -26.94
N ASN A 153 -10.92 11.56 -25.74
CA ASN A 153 -9.85 12.34 -25.11
C ASN A 153 -8.97 11.54 -24.13
N ASP A 154 -9.15 10.22 -24.02
CA ASP A 154 -8.37 9.38 -23.11
C ASP A 154 -6.89 9.35 -23.50
N ARG A 155 -6.07 10.04 -22.70
CA ARG A 155 -4.65 10.20 -23.00
C ARG A 155 -3.81 8.93 -22.80
N LEU A 156 -4.26 7.97 -22.00
CA LEU A 156 -3.51 6.73 -21.78
C LEU A 156 -3.83 5.70 -22.87
N PHE A 157 -5.11 5.50 -23.16
CA PHE A 157 -5.52 4.48 -24.14
C PHE A 157 -5.45 4.96 -25.60
N ASN A 158 -5.59 6.27 -25.88
CA ASN A 158 -5.47 6.79 -27.26
C ASN A 158 -4.01 7.09 -27.68
N LYS A 159 -3.04 6.91 -26.79
CA LYS A 159 -1.61 7.13 -27.05
C LYS A 159 -0.81 5.91 -26.58
N PRO A 160 -0.55 4.94 -27.47
CA PRO A 160 0.08 3.66 -27.09
C PRO A 160 1.38 3.80 -26.27
N TYR A 161 2.20 4.82 -26.56
CA TYR A 161 3.45 5.09 -25.83
C TYR A 161 3.22 5.47 -24.35
N MET A 162 2.12 6.16 -24.01
CA MET A 162 1.81 6.51 -22.63
C MET A 162 1.49 5.27 -21.79
N LEU A 163 0.83 4.28 -22.39
CA LEU A 163 0.52 3.01 -21.75
C LEU A 163 1.79 2.21 -21.48
N GLN A 164 2.70 2.17 -22.46
CA GLN A 164 4.02 1.54 -22.36
C GLN A 164 4.88 2.16 -21.26
N ASP A 165 4.72 3.46 -20.99
CA ASP A 165 5.43 4.14 -19.91
C ASP A 165 4.80 3.93 -18.52
N VAL A 166 3.46 3.86 -18.45
CA VAL A 166 2.72 3.66 -17.18
C VAL A 166 2.83 2.24 -16.67
N TRP A 167 2.81 1.25 -17.55
CA TRP A 167 2.73 -0.15 -17.17
C TRP A 167 3.95 -0.68 -16.37
N PRO A 168 5.21 -0.35 -16.71
CA PRO A 168 6.36 -0.70 -15.90
C PRO A 168 6.24 -0.19 -14.46
N ASP A 169 5.77 1.05 -14.29
CA ASP A 169 5.60 1.69 -12.99
C ASP A 169 4.51 1.01 -12.15
N MET A 170 3.43 0.53 -12.78
CA MET A 170 2.35 -0.21 -12.10
C MET A 170 2.80 -1.56 -11.53
N ARG A 171 3.98 -2.08 -11.90
CA ARG A 171 4.52 -3.36 -11.38
C ARG A 171 5.66 -3.19 -10.39
N LEU A 172 6.14 -1.96 -10.15
CA LEU A 172 7.25 -1.73 -9.25
C LEU A 172 6.83 -2.03 -7.81
N LEU A 173 7.64 -2.80 -7.08
CA LEU A 173 7.40 -3.17 -5.69
C LEU A 173 7.17 -1.96 -4.77
N GLU A 174 7.91 -0.87 -4.98
CA GLU A 174 7.81 0.36 -4.17
C GLU A 174 6.64 1.27 -4.56
N ASN A 175 5.91 0.91 -5.62
CA ASN A 175 4.88 1.74 -6.24
C ASN A 175 3.52 1.02 -6.21
N GLN A 176 3.16 0.45 -5.07
CA GLN A 176 1.97 -0.37 -4.90
C GLN A 176 1.03 0.15 -3.80
N LEU A 177 -0.22 -0.27 -3.92
CA LEU A 177 -1.24 -0.21 -2.88
C LEU A 177 -1.53 -1.63 -2.37
N PRO A 178 -1.92 -1.80 -1.09
CA PRO A 178 -2.35 -3.11 -0.59
C PRO A 178 -3.58 -3.62 -1.35
N LEU A 179 -3.61 -4.90 -1.76
CA LEU A 179 -4.73 -5.43 -2.57
C LEU A 179 -6.11 -5.16 -1.96
N PHE A 180 -6.25 -5.35 -0.65
CA PHE A 180 -7.54 -5.25 0.02
C PHE A 180 -8.19 -3.88 -0.15
N ILE A 181 -7.43 -2.78 -0.30
CA ILE A 181 -8.02 -1.46 -0.49
C ILE A 181 -8.63 -1.32 -1.90
N LEU A 182 -7.99 -1.94 -2.89
CA LEU A 182 -8.51 -2.01 -4.26
C LEU A 182 -9.76 -2.88 -4.30
N GLU A 183 -9.75 -4.04 -3.63
CA GLU A 183 -10.92 -4.91 -3.51
C GLU A 183 -12.09 -4.21 -2.83
N ASP A 184 -11.82 -3.47 -1.75
CA ASP A 184 -12.83 -2.79 -0.97
C ASP A 184 -13.52 -1.67 -1.73
N LEU A 185 -12.78 -0.91 -2.54
CA LEU A 185 -13.35 0.09 -3.45
C LEU A 185 -14.05 -0.59 -4.64
N PHE A 186 -13.47 -1.65 -5.18
CA PHE A 186 -14.06 -2.40 -6.29
C PHE A 186 -15.37 -3.09 -5.90
N LYS A 187 -15.56 -3.48 -4.64
CA LYS A 187 -16.86 -3.97 -4.14
C LYS A 187 -17.95 -2.92 -4.28
N LEU A 188 -17.66 -1.64 -4.03
CA LEU A 188 -18.62 -0.55 -4.24
C LEU A 188 -19.01 -0.46 -5.72
N TYR A 189 -18.02 -0.54 -6.62
CA TYR A 189 -18.25 -0.63 -8.06
C TYR A 189 -19.18 -1.80 -8.42
N LYS A 190 -18.86 -3.02 -7.96
CA LYS A 190 -19.65 -4.23 -8.27
C LYS A 190 -21.11 -4.11 -7.84
N ILE A 191 -21.36 -3.53 -6.67
CA ILE A 191 -22.71 -3.32 -6.15
C ILE A 191 -23.50 -2.37 -7.06
N GLN A 192 -22.86 -1.30 -7.54
CA GLN A 192 -23.53 -0.31 -8.39
C GLN A 192 -23.79 -0.81 -9.81
N VAL A 193 -22.83 -1.52 -10.41
CA VAL A 193 -22.89 -1.90 -11.84
C VAL A 193 -23.26 -3.37 -12.08
N SER A 194 -23.57 -4.14 -11.04
CA SER A 194 -23.91 -5.57 -11.12
C SER A 194 -22.90 -6.42 -11.91
N SER A 195 -21.61 -6.15 -11.75
CA SER A 195 -20.54 -6.83 -12.48
C SER A 195 -20.06 -8.10 -11.77
N ASN A 196 -19.80 -9.18 -12.52
CA ASN A 196 -19.20 -10.41 -12.00
C ASN A 196 -17.67 -10.42 -11.96
N ASN A 197 -17.03 -9.38 -12.51
CA ASN A 197 -15.56 -9.30 -12.53
C ASN A 197 -14.98 -9.22 -11.11
N SER A 198 -13.70 -9.55 -11.01
CA SER A 198 -12.90 -9.32 -9.80
C SER A 198 -11.72 -8.42 -10.16
N ILE A 199 -11.23 -7.66 -9.18
CA ILE A 199 -10.03 -6.83 -9.39
C ILE A 199 -8.83 -7.70 -9.81
N ILE A 200 -8.74 -8.93 -9.29
CA ILE A 200 -7.68 -9.89 -9.63
C ILE A 200 -7.77 -10.29 -11.11
N THR A 201 -8.97 -10.61 -11.60
CA THR A 201 -9.19 -10.96 -13.00
C THR A 201 -8.85 -9.80 -13.93
N LEU A 202 -9.27 -8.58 -13.58
CA LEU A 202 -8.96 -7.39 -14.39
C LEU A 202 -7.46 -7.08 -14.40
N SER A 203 -6.79 -7.19 -13.25
CA SER A 203 -5.33 -7.05 -13.14
C SER A 203 -4.61 -8.10 -13.99
N HIS A 204 -5.03 -9.36 -13.93
CA HIS A 204 -4.45 -10.41 -14.75
C HIS A 204 -4.59 -10.11 -16.25
N ASP A 205 -5.78 -9.69 -16.70
CA ASP A 205 -6.01 -9.33 -18.10
C ASP A 205 -5.11 -8.15 -18.52
N TRP A 206 -5.02 -7.10 -17.71
CA TRP A 206 -4.13 -5.96 -17.96
C TRP A 206 -2.66 -6.35 -18.12
N PHE A 207 -2.14 -7.18 -17.21
CA PHE A 207 -0.73 -7.59 -17.26
C PHE A 207 -0.45 -8.59 -18.36
N LYS A 208 -1.45 -9.40 -18.77
CA LYS A 208 -1.31 -10.32 -19.90
C LYS A 208 -1.33 -9.59 -21.24
N THR A 209 -2.31 -8.73 -21.47
CA THR A 209 -2.51 -8.03 -22.75
C THR A 209 -1.26 -7.26 -23.20
N LEU A 210 -0.53 -6.64 -22.27
CA LEU A 210 0.69 -5.89 -22.64
C LEU A 210 1.92 -6.78 -22.84
N MET A 211 2.00 -7.95 -22.19
CA MET A 211 3.07 -8.93 -22.46
C MET A 211 2.97 -9.49 -23.88
N ASP A 212 1.75 -9.70 -24.35
CA ASP A 212 1.48 -10.13 -25.73
C ASP A 212 1.82 -9.03 -26.76
N ILE A 213 1.86 -7.76 -26.34
CA ILE A 213 2.27 -6.60 -27.15
C ILE A 213 3.81 -6.41 -27.17
N GLU A 214 4.50 -6.67 -26.05
CA GLU A 214 5.96 -6.50 -25.93
C GLU A 214 6.79 -7.73 -26.35
N GLY A 215 6.16 -8.89 -26.52
CA GLY A 215 6.79 -10.08 -27.10
C GLY A 215 8.11 -10.49 -26.43
N THR A 216 8.15 -10.72 -25.10
CA THR A 216 9.28 -11.39 -24.41
C THR A 216 8.90 -12.06 -23.08
N ASP A 217 9.76 -12.99 -22.65
CA ASP A 217 9.57 -14.15 -21.78
C ASP A 217 8.90 -14.00 -20.38
N ALA A 218 8.14 -15.04 -20.05
CA ALA A 218 7.24 -15.22 -18.92
C ALA A 218 7.88 -15.39 -17.50
N LEU A 219 8.99 -14.72 -17.18
CA LEU A 219 9.73 -15.01 -15.92
C LEU A 219 9.62 -13.99 -14.77
N CYS A 220 8.70 -13.03 -14.81
CA CYS A 220 8.47 -12.12 -13.68
C CYS A 220 7.00 -12.08 -13.23
N VAL A 221 6.40 -13.25 -12.97
CA VAL A 221 5.02 -13.36 -12.49
C VAL A 221 4.97 -13.91 -11.07
N TYR A 222 5.52 -13.22 -10.07
CA TYR A 222 5.20 -13.54 -8.66
C TYR A 222 5.17 -12.32 -7.70
N GLY A 223 5.26 -11.08 -8.20
CA GLY A 223 5.27 -9.88 -7.33
C GLY A 223 4.00 -9.03 -7.34
N LEU A 224 2.94 -9.45 -8.03
CA LEU A 224 2.03 -8.46 -8.63
C LEU A 224 1.08 -7.74 -7.68
N ILE A 225 0.77 -8.27 -6.51
CA ILE A 225 0.04 -7.49 -5.50
C ILE A 225 0.42 -8.08 -4.16
N SER A 226 0.96 -7.27 -3.25
CA SER A 226 1.38 -7.81 -1.96
C SER A 226 0.14 -8.29 -1.20
N PRO A 227 -0.02 -9.61 -0.97
CA PRO A 227 -1.17 -10.13 -0.27
C PRO A 227 -0.93 -9.85 1.21
N CYS A 228 -1.48 -8.74 1.70
CA CYS A 228 -1.71 -8.61 3.11
C CYS A 228 -2.84 -9.60 3.46
N SER A 229 -2.46 -10.81 3.90
CA SER A 229 -3.38 -11.84 4.38
C SER A 229 -4.28 -11.29 5.49
N THR A 230 -5.53 -11.76 5.48
CA THR A 230 -6.61 -11.51 6.46
C THR A 230 -6.19 -11.73 7.89
#